data_AF-A0A517NJW8-F1
#
_entry.id   AF-A0A517NJW8-F1
#
_cell.length_a   1.000
_cell.length_b   1.000
_cell.length_c   1.000
_cell.angle_alpha   90.00
_cell.angle_beta   90.00
_cell.angle_gamma   90.00
#
_symmetry.space_group_name_H-M   'P 1'
#
loop_
_entity.id
_entity.type
_entity.pdbx_description
1 polymer ?
#
loop_
_entity_poly.entity_id
_entity_poly.type
_entity_poly.pdbx_seq_one_letter_code
_entity_poly.pdbx_strand_id
1 'polypeptide(L)'
;MRMAGNTWTRRPNTRPGMTLIELMVAAALSALLLVALIGVLRGLSMQMRLANRMDQPVWPSRFVQFLRRDLLAADAVWERSGIVWIRTDAPAYSSAGNTPSDITGIRDIGYRCGMLQNGRRVLERIDSDRVDVLAFEPSRIVVERLDSQGNPQPLPPSPGPVPAQVRVWVWENSAGPPKVLKDLVIR
;
A
#
# COMPACT_ATOMS: atom_id res chain seq x y z
N MET A 1 48.55 4.11 82.12
CA MET A 1 47.33 4.12 81.28
C MET A 1 47.77 3.84 79.83
N ARG A 2 47.38 2.67 79.30
CA ARG A 2 47.45 2.10 77.93
C ARG A 2 48.72 2.23 77.05
N MET A 3 49.24 1.05 76.69
CA MET A 3 50.14 0.70 75.58
C MET A 3 49.41 0.67 74.21
N ALA A 4 50.21 0.73 73.13
CA ALA A 4 50.16 -0.01 71.85
C ALA A 4 50.60 0.93 70.70
N GLY A 5 51.44 0.59 69.73
CA GLY A 5 51.88 -0.71 69.24
C GLY A 5 51.97 -0.61 67.70
N ASN A 6 53.13 -0.95 67.16
CA ASN A 6 53.56 -1.01 65.75
C ASN A 6 52.50 -1.44 64.70
N THR A 7 52.70 -1.06 63.43
CA THR A 7 53.21 -1.98 62.38
C THR A 7 53.12 -1.40 60.96
N TRP A 8 54.19 -1.64 60.20
CA TRP A 8 54.30 -1.46 58.75
C TRP A 8 53.44 -2.49 58.01
N THR A 9 52.79 -2.08 56.91
CA THR A 9 52.27 -3.03 55.91
C THR A 9 52.65 -2.61 54.49
N ARG A 10 53.51 -3.44 53.87
CA ARG A 10 53.78 -3.45 52.43
C ARG A 10 52.47 -3.74 51.67
N ARG A 11 52.17 -2.95 50.63
CA ARG A 11 51.14 -3.33 49.64
C ARG A 11 51.80 -4.04 48.46
N PRO A 12 51.43 -5.28 48.12
CA PRO A 12 51.72 -5.85 46.81
C PRO A 12 50.64 -5.39 45.82
N ASN A 13 51.02 -4.83 44.67
CA ASN A 13 50.07 -4.53 43.59
C ASN A 13 50.26 -5.55 42.47
N THR A 14 49.34 -6.52 42.45
CA THR A 14 49.15 -7.56 41.45
C THR A 14 48.67 -6.93 40.13
N ARG A 15 49.26 -7.36 39.00
CA ARG A 15 48.65 -7.15 37.67
C ARG A 15 47.55 -8.21 37.53
N PRO A 16 46.27 -7.85 37.27
CA PRO A 16 45.23 -8.86 37.08
C PRO A 16 45.30 -9.41 35.64
N GLY A 17 45.60 -10.70 35.51
CA GLY A 17 45.30 -11.46 34.29
C GLY A 17 43.82 -11.77 34.27
N MET A 18 43.13 -11.41 33.18
CA MET A 18 41.70 -11.64 33.01
C MET A 18 41.41 -13.14 33.05
N THR A 19 40.52 -13.57 33.94
CA THR A 19 40.29 -14.99 34.17
C THR A 19 39.38 -15.56 33.08
N LEU A 20 39.56 -16.85 32.74
CA LEU A 20 38.78 -17.54 31.71
C LEU A 20 37.27 -17.49 31.98
N ILE A 21 36.90 -17.40 33.26
CA ILE A 21 35.52 -17.24 33.73
C ILE A 21 34.95 -15.86 33.34
N GLU A 22 35.71 -14.78 33.50
CA GLU A 22 35.28 -13.42 33.09
C GLU A 22 35.03 -13.33 31.59
N LEU A 23 35.84 -14.02 30.77
CA LEU A 23 35.64 -14.10 29.33
C LEU A 23 34.36 -14.88 28.97
N MET A 24 34.09 -16.00 29.64
CA MET A 24 32.86 -16.77 29.42
C MET A 24 31.61 -16.00 29.84
N VAL A 25 31.66 -15.27 30.96
CA VAL A 25 30.56 -14.42 31.42
C VAL A 25 30.32 -13.26 30.45
N ALA A 26 31.38 -12.61 29.97
CA ALA A 26 31.26 -11.54 28.97
C ALA A 26 30.66 -12.03 27.65
N ALA A 27 31.06 -13.22 27.18
CA ALA A 27 30.52 -13.83 25.98
C ALA A 27 29.03 -14.20 26.13
N ALA A 28 28.65 -14.78 27.27
CA ALA A 28 27.26 -15.12 27.57
C ALA A 28 26.36 -13.86 27.64
N LEU A 29 26.84 -12.80 28.30
CA LEU A 29 26.12 -11.52 28.37
C LEU A 29 25.97 -10.86 26.99
N SER A 30 27.01 -10.93 26.15
CA SER A 30 26.97 -10.40 24.78
C SER A 30 25.96 -11.16 23.91
N ALA A 31 25.89 -12.49 24.05
CA ALA A 31 24.91 -13.31 23.34
C ALA A 31 23.47 -13.00 23.78
N LEU A 32 23.22 -12.83 25.08
CA LEU A 32 21.90 -12.46 25.60
C LEU A 32 21.47 -11.07 25.11
N LEU A 33 22.38 -10.11 25.06
CA LEU A 33 22.14 -8.78 24.49
C LEU A 33 21.74 -8.86 23.01
N LEU A 34 22.43 -9.67 22.20
CA LEU A 34 22.09 -9.85 20.79
C LEU A 34 20.69 -10.47 20.60
N VAL A 35 20.33 -11.46 21.42
CA VAL A 35 18.99 -12.07 21.38
C VAL A 35 17.90 -11.06 21.75
N ALA A 36 18.13 -10.26 22.78
CA ALA A 36 17.21 -9.19 23.16
C ALA A 36 17.04 -8.16 22.02
N LEU A 37 18.14 -7.78 21.37
CA LEU A 37 18.13 -6.83 20.25
C LEU A 37 17.34 -7.36 19.05
N ILE A 38 17.51 -8.65 18.72
CA ILE A 38 16.73 -9.32 17.66
C ILE A 38 15.24 -9.35 18.01
N GLY A 39 14.89 -9.59 19.27
CA GLY A 39 13.50 -9.55 19.75
C GLY A 39 12.86 -8.17 19.56
N VAL A 40 13.57 -7.09 19.94
CA VAL A 40 13.13 -5.70 19.77
C VAL A 40 12.95 -5.36 18.29
N LEU A 41 13.91 -5.72 17.43
CA LEU A 41 13.83 -5.45 16.00
C LEU A 41 12.65 -6.18 15.33
N ARG A 42 12.37 -7.42 15.73
CA ARG A 42 11.19 -8.16 15.26
C ARG A 42 9.88 -7.52 15.75
N GLY A 43 9.84 -7.06 17.00
CA GLY A 43 8.70 -6.33 17.57
C GLY A 43 8.41 -5.03 16.82
N LEU A 44 9.44 -4.21 16.58
CA LEU A 44 9.33 -2.97 15.81
C LEU A 44 8.90 -3.22 14.36
N SER A 45 9.40 -4.27 13.72
CA SER A 45 9.00 -4.67 12.36
C SER A 45 7.52 -5.08 12.30
N MET A 46 7.02 -5.73 13.35
CA MET A 46 5.61 -6.14 13.45
C MET A 46 4.71 -4.93 13.74
N GLN A 47 5.14 -3.99 14.57
CA GLN A 47 4.45 -2.73 14.82
C GLN A 47 4.41 -1.84 13.58
N MET A 48 5.50 -1.72 12.81
CA MET A 48 5.49 -1.02 11.52
C MET A 48 4.54 -1.66 10.51
N ARG A 49 4.47 -3.00 10.45
CA ARG A 49 3.49 -3.72 9.60
C ARG A 49 2.05 -3.49 10.04
N LEU A 50 1.80 -3.39 11.34
CA LEU A 50 0.47 -3.11 11.90
C LEU A 50 0.07 -1.65 11.69
N ALA A 51 0.97 -0.69 11.92
CA ALA A 51 0.77 0.72 11.61
C ALA A 51 0.49 0.94 10.12
N ASN A 52 1.25 0.30 9.22
CA ASN A 52 1.00 0.33 7.77
C ASN A 52 -0.30 -0.36 7.34
N ARG A 53 -0.92 -1.19 8.20
CA ARG A 53 -2.24 -1.78 7.95
C ARG A 53 -3.38 -0.94 8.55
N MET A 54 -3.12 -0.21 9.63
CA MET A 54 -4.11 0.63 10.30
C MET A 54 -4.38 1.95 9.58
N ASP A 55 -3.45 2.44 8.75
CA ASP A 55 -3.64 3.65 7.92
C ASP A 55 -4.25 3.39 6.54
N GLN A 56 -4.63 2.15 6.22
CA GLN A 56 -5.23 1.85 4.92
C GLN A 56 -6.71 2.29 4.91
N PRO A 57 -7.10 3.17 3.97
CA PRO A 57 -8.50 3.52 3.77
C PRO A 57 -9.24 2.25 3.39
N VAL A 58 -10.32 1.94 4.12
CA VAL A 58 -11.20 0.80 3.82
C VAL A 58 -12.06 1.20 2.63
N TRP A 59 -11.45 1.23 1.44
CA TRP A 59 -12.20 1.37 0.21
C TRP A 59 -13.18 0.21 0.09
N PRO A 60 -14.42 0.45 -0.36
CA PRO A 60 -15.38 -0.63 -0.56
C PRO A 60 -14.73 -1.74 -1.40
N SER A 61 -14.72 -2.96 -0.89
CA SER A 61 -14.12 -4.12 -1.57
C SER A 61 -14.63 -4.27 -3.00
N ARG A 62 -15.90 -3.93 -3.21
CA ARG A 62 -16.58 -3.90 -4.51
C ARG A 62 -15.93 -2.92 -5.51
N PHE A 63 -15.49 -1.74 -5.09
CA PHE A 63 -14.80 -0.79 -5.97
C PHE A 63 -13.48 -1.37 -6.47
N VAL A 64 -12.64 -1.85 -5.54
CA VAL A 64 -11.33 -2.43 -5.88
C VAL A 64 -11.50 -3.64 -6.78
N GLN A 65 -12.50 -4.47 -6.53
CA GLN A 65 -12.84 -5.63 -7.38
C GLN A 65 -13.24 -5.21 -8.80
N PHE A 66 -14.14 -4.22 -8.95
CA PHE A 66 -14.55 -3.74 -10.26
C PHE A 66 -13.39 -3.13 -11.03
N LEU A 67 -12.65 -2.22 -10.41
CA LEU A 67 -11.53 -1.55 -11.06
C LEU A 67 -10.45 -2.53 -11.47
N ARG A 68 -10.13 -3.51 -10.60
CA ARG A 68 -9.16 -4.56 -10.94
C ARG A 68 -9.61 -5.40 -12.12
N ARG A 69 -10.86 -5.86 -12.10
CA ARG A 69 -11.42 -6.66 -13.19
C ARG A 69 -11.38 -5.90 -14.51
N ASP A 70 -11.84 -4.66 -14.49
CA ASP A 70 -11.97 -3.84 -15.69
C ASP A 70 -10.59 -3.43 -16.24
N LEU A 71 -9.60 -3.12 -15.37
CA LEU A 71 -8.21 -2.88 -15.80
C LEU A 71 -7.49 -4.14 -16.31
N LEU A 72 -7.76 -5.31 -15.73
CA LEU A 72 -7.18 -6.57 -16.21
C LEU A 72 -7.71 -6.96 -17.60
N ALA A 73 -8.98 -6.66 -17.86
CA ALA A 73 -9.65 -6.88 -19.13
C ALA A 73 -9.47 -5.73 -20.14
N ALA A 74 -8.68 -4.70 -19.79
CA ALA A 74 -8.56 -3.52 -20.61
C ALA A 74 -7.72 -3.76 -21.89
N ASP A 75 -8.20 -3.25 -23.01
CA ASP A 75 -7.50 -3.17 -24.29
C ASP A 75 -6.92 -1.77 -24.52
N ALA A 76 -7.61 -0.75 -23.98
CA ALA A 76 -7.11 0.62 -23.99
C ALA A 76 -7.52 1.39 -22.72
N VAL A 77 -6.70 2.37 -22.31
CA VAL A 77 -7.01 3.30 -21.22
C VAL A 77 -6.67 4.72 -21.64
N TRP A 78 -7.56 5.67 -21.34
CA TRP A 78 -7.37 7.10 -21.63
C TRP A 78 -8.11 7.97 -20.63
N GLU A 79 -7.78 9.25 -20.57
CA GLU A 79 -8.50 10.22 -19.75
C GLU A 79 -9.14 11.27 -20.65
N ARG A 80 -10.42 11.55 -20.46
CA ARG A 80 -11.13 12.59 -21.20
C ARG A 80 -12.16 13.27 -20.31
N SER A 81 -12.07 14.59 -20.20
CA SER A 81 -12.99 15.41 -19.41
C SER A 81 -13.06 15.01 -17.93
N GLY A 82 -11.92 14.62 -17.33
CA GLY A 82 -11.84 14.17 -15.93
C GLY A 82 -12.45 12.80 -15.67
N ILE A 83 -12.72 12.04 -16.73
CA ILE A 83 -13.20 10.65 -16.66
C ILE A 83 -12.07 9.75 -17.15
N VAL A 84 -11.71 8.75 -16.35
CA VAL A 84 -10.81 7.68 -16.76
C VAL A 84 -11.62 6.64 -17.50
N TRP A 85 -11.35 6.49 -18.79
CA TRP A 85 -12.02 5.54 -19.65
C TRP A 85 -11.16 4.30 -19.87
N ILE A 86 -11.80 3.15 -19.84
CA ILE A 86 -11.23 1.84 -20.07
C ILE A 86 -12.04 1.17 -21.17
N ARG A 87 -11.38 0.77 -22.25
CA ARG A 87 -11.99 -0.03 -23.32
C ARG A 87 -11.70 -1.50 -23.06
N THR A 88 -12.73 -2.33 -23.18
CA THR A 88 -12.62 -3.78 -23.02
C THR A 88 -13.52 -4.49 -24.01
N ASP A 89 -13.07 -5.65 -24.49
CA ASP A 89 -13.87 -6.62 -25.23
C ASP A 89 -14.59 -7.64 -24.31
N ALA A 90 -14.35 -7.56 -23.00
CA ALA A 90 -14.89 -8.52 -22.05
C ALA A 90 -16.42 -8.47 -22.01
N PRO A 91 -17.08 -9.62 -21.78
CA PRO A 91 -18.53 -9.72 -21.73
C PRO A 91 -19.13 -8.90 -20.58
N ALA A 92 -20.29 -8.28 -20.83
CA ALA A 92 -21.05 -7.56 -19.81
C ALA A 92 -21.87 -8.58 -19.01
N TYR A 93 -21.38 -8.97 -17.83
CA TYR A 93 -22.18 -9.78 -16.90
C TYR A 93 -23.22 -8.89 -16.19
N SER A 94 -24.29 -8.52 -16.88
CA SER A 94 -25.47 -7.96 -16.22
C SER A 94 -26.26 -9.10 -15.57
N SER A 95 -26.37 -9.06 -14.25
CA SER A 95 -27.29 -9.92 -13.51
C SER A 95 -28.74 -9.66 -13.95
N ALA A 96 -29.40 -10.72 -14.45
CA ALA A 96 -30.79 -10.82 -14.89
C ALA A 96 -31.12 -10.23 -16.28
N GLY A 97 -31.15 -11.08 -17.31
CA GLY A 97 -32.06 -10.90 -18.46
C GLY A 97 -31.47 -10.89 -19.87
N ASN A 98 -30.16 -10.78 -20.06
CA ASN A 98 -29.60 -10.59 -21.41
C ASN A 98 -29.28 -11.92 -22.11
N THR A 99 -29.75 -12.05 -23.35
CA THR A 99 -29.48 -13.14 -24.27
C THR A 99 -27.99 -13.22 -24.63
N PRO A 100 -27.39 -14.43 -24.76
CA PRO A 100 -25.96 -14.61 -25.00
C PRO A 100 -25.39 -13.97 -26.29
N SER A 101 -26.25 -13.57 -27.22
CA SER A 101 -25.88 -13.06 -28.54
C SER A 101 -25.47 -11.57 -28.57
N ASP A 102 -25.77 -10.79 -27.52
CA ASP A 102 -25.42 -9.36 -27.44
C ASP A 102 -24.19 -9.08 -26.57
N ILE A 103 -23.49 -10.15 -26.16
CA ILE A 103 -22.48 -10.11 -25.09
C ILE A 103 -21.06 -9.80 -25.60
N THR A 104 -20.82 -9.85 -26.91
CA THR A 104 -19.51 -9.57 -27.53
C THR A 104 -19.53 -8.24 -28.26
N GLY A 105 -19.04 -7.20 -27.61
CA GLY A 105 -18.90 -5.87 -28.18
C GLY A 105 -17.84 -5.06 -27.44
N ILE A 106 -17.13 -4.20 -28.18
CA ILE A 106 -16.20 -3.24 -27.58
C ILE A 106 -17.01 -2.33 -26.65
N ARG A 107 -16.61 -2.29 -25.38
CA ARG A 107 -17.26 -1.49 -24.35
C ARG A 107 -16.31 -0.46 -23.78
N ASP A 108 -16.81 0.74 -23.58
CA ASP A 108 -16.10 1.83 -22.92
C ASP A 108 -16.66 2.02 -21.50
N ILE A 109 -15.84 1.77 -20.49
CA ILE A 109 -16.17 1.88 -19.07
C ILE A 109 -15.49 3.14 -18.52
N GLY A 110 -16.27 4.06 -17.97
CA GLY A 110 -15.79 5.31 -17.40
C GLY A 110 -15.74 5.29 -15.87
N TYR A 111 -14.73 5.89 -15.27
CA TYR A 111 -14.62 6.13 -13.83
C TYR A 111 -14.47 7.63 -13.58
N ARG A 112 -15.31 8.20 -12.71
CA ARG A 112 -15.22 9.62 -12.35
C ARG A 112 -15.68 9.89 -10.93
N CYS A 113 -15.18 10.97 -10.34
CA CYS A 113 -15.74 11.56 -9.13
C CYS A 113 -16.86 12.53 -9.53
N GLY A 114 -18.10 12.16 -9.28
CA GLY A 114 -19.31 12.96 -9.54
C GLY A 114 -19.86 13.61 -8.26
N MET A 115 -20.96 14.36 -8.42
CA MET A 115 -21.76 14.88 -7.32
C MET A 115 -23.22 14.42 -7.49
N LEU A 116 -23.78 13.86 -6.43
CA LEU A 116 -25.20 13.54 -6.33
C LEU A 116 -26.02 14.83 -6.16
N GLN A 117 -27.34 14.76 -6.40
CA GLN A 117 -28.28 15.88 -6.24
C GLN A 117 -28.26 16.49 -4.83
N ASN A 118 -27.92 15.70 -3.82
CA ASN A 118 -27.79 16.14 -2.42
C ASN A 118 -26.42 16.78 -2.11
N GLY A 119 -25.59 17.06 -3.12
CA GLY A 119 -24.27 17.67 -2.98
C GLY A 119 -23.17 16.71 -2.50
N ARG A 120 -23.47 15.43 -2.25
CA ARG A 120 -22.46 14.44 -1.84
C ARG A 120 -21.61 14.01 -3.03
N ARG A 121 -20.28 14.00 -2.84
CA ARG A 121 -19.34 13.45 -3.83
C ARG A 121 -19.43 11.93 -3.85
N VAL A 122 -19.34 11.35 -5.03
CA VAL A 122 -19.39 9.90 -5.24
C VAL A 122 -18.41 9.47 -6.31
N LEU A 123 -17.87 8.25 -6.20
CA LEU A 123 -17.17 7.60 -7.30
C LEU A 123 -18.18 6.82 -8.11
N GLU A 124 -18.29 7.16 -9.37
CA GLU A 124 -19.20 6.56 -10.33
C GLU A 124 -18.41 5.68 -11.30
N ARG A 125 -18.98 4.53 -11.61
CA ARG A 125 -18.60 3.70 -12.76
C ARG A 125 -19.70 3.78 -13.79
N ILE A 126 -19.34 4.19 -15.00
CA ILE A 126 -20.22 4.37 -16.15
C ILE A 126 -19.94 3.21 -17.10
N ASP A 127 -20.94 2.42 -17.45
CA ASP A 127 -20.83 1.28 -18.35
C ASP A 127 -22.03 1.31 -19.28
N SER A 128 -21.81 1.75 -20.52
CA SER A 128 -22.89 2.02 -21.48
C SER A 128 -23.92 3.00 -20.87
N ASP A 129 -25.19 2.60 -20.74
CA ASP A 129 -26.27 3.44 -20.19
C ASP A 129 -26.41 3.34 -18.66
N ARG A 130 -25.53 2.58 -18.00
CA ARG A 130 -25.62 2.32 -16.56
C ARG A 130 -24.57 3.10 -15.78
N VAL A 131 -25.00 3.74 -14.70
CA VAL A 131 -24.12 4.40 -13.73
C VAL A 131 -24.24 3.70 -12.38
N ASP A 132 -23.14 3.10 -11.91
CA ASP A 132 -23.05 2.46 -10.60
C ASP A 132 -22.26 3.35 -9.63
N VAL A 133 -22.83 3.63 -8.46
CA VAL A 133 -22.12 4.32 -7.36
C VAL A 133 -21.27 3.32 -6.60
N LEU A 134 -19.95 3.54 -6.59
CA LEU A 134 -18.98 2.62 -6.01
C LEU A 134 -18.47 3.03 -4.62
N ALA A 135 -18.38 4.32 -4.35
CA ALA A 135 -17.93 4.87 -3.05
C ALA A 135 -18.50 6.27 -2.81
N PHE A 136 -18.57 6.68 -1.54
CA PHE A 136 -18.97 8.03 -1.12
C PHE A 136 -17.75 8.85 -0.67
N GLU A 137 -17.81 10.16 -0.94
CA GLU A 137 -16.80 11.17 -0.61
C GLU A 137 -15.39 11.06 -1.25
N PRO A 138 -15.19 10.39 -2.41
CA PRO A 138 -13.93 10.51 -3.12
C PRO A 138 -13.85 11.89 -3.79
N SER A 139 -12.72 12.57 -3.61
CA SER A 139 -12.50 13.90 -4.20
C SER A 139 -11.90 13.81 -5.61
N ARG A 140 -11.06 12.79 -5.85
CA ARG A 140 -10.37 12.59 -7.13
C ARG A 140 -10.00 11.12 -7.32
N ILE A 141 -10.04 10.66 -8.56
CA ILE A 141 -9.41 9.43 -9.03
C ILE A 141 -8.40 9.80 -10.11
N VAL A 142 -7.19 9.23 -10.02
CA VAL A 142 -6.15 9.35 -11.06
C VAL A 142 -5.62 7.97 -11.34
N VAL A 143 -5.45 7.67 -12.61
CA VAL A 143 -4.83 6.44 -13.09
C VAL A 143 -3.59 6.83 -13.86
N GLU A 144 -2.45 6.31 -13.44
CA GLU A 144 -1.15 6.56 -14.07
C GLU A 144 -0.68 5.29 -14.76
N ARG A 145 -0.12 5.46 -15.95
CA ARG A 145 0.62 4.40 -16.61
C ARG A 145 2.02 4.35 -16.03
N LEU A 146 2.59 3.18 -15.79
CA LEU A 146 4.00 3.07 -15.44
C LEU A 146 4.79 2.57 -16.66
N ASP A 147 5.93 3.20 -16.93
CA ASP A 147 6.87 2.71 -17.92
C ASP A 147 7.66 1.50 -17.40
N SER A 148 8.56 0.93 -18.22
CA SER A 148 9.38 -0.22 -17.83
C SER A 148 10.35 0.06 -16.67
N GLN A 149 10.58 1.33 -16.34
CA GLN A 149 11.41 1.77 -15.21
C GLN A 149 10.57 2.12 -13.98
N GLY A 150 9.24 2.01 -14.07
CA GLY A 150 8.31 2.34 -12.99
C GLY A 150 8.01 3.84 -12.86
N ASN A 151 8.41 4.67 -13.84
CA ASN A 151 8.10 6.10 -13.80
C ASN A 151 6.64 6.34 -14.23
N PRO A 152 5.96 7.29 -13.57
CA PRO A 152 4.58 7.64 -13.93
C PRO A 152 4.54 8.36 -15.28
N GLN A 153 3.62 7.90 -16.11
CA GLN A 153 3.27 8.45 -17.41
C GLN A 153 1.77 8.80 -17.39
N PRO A 154 1.38 10.01 -17.82
CA PRO A 154 -0.02 10.41 -17.85
C PRO A 154 -0.81 9.54 -18.82
N LEU A 155 -2.13 9.45 -18.59
CA LEU A 155 -3.01 8.81 -19.55
C LEU A 155 -3.13 9.65 -20.83
N PRO A 156 -3.18 9.01 -22.01
CA PRO A 156 -3.42 9.73 -23.25
C PRO A 156 -4.84 10.32 -23.28
N PRO A 157 -5.10 11.36 -24.08
CA PRO A 157 -6.43 11.93 -24.25
C PRO A 157 -7.37 11.08 -25.14
N SER A 158 -6.80 10.11 -25.86
CA SER A 158 -7.47 9.20 -26.77
C SER A 158 -7.15 7.74 -26.43
N PRO A 159 -7.98 6.76 -26.82
CA PRO A 159 -7.72 5.35 -26.55
C PRO A 159 -6.31 4.96 -26.97
N GLY A 160 -5.51 4.48 -26.02
CA GLY A 160 -4.14 4.03 -26.23
C GLY A 160 -3.89 2.71 -25.51
N PRO A 161 -2.84 1.97 -25.89
CA PRO A 161 -2.58 0.64 -25.37
C PRO A 161 -2.40 0.66 -23.85
N VAL A 162 -2.88 -0.40 -23.19
CA VAL A 162 -2.71 -0.58 -21.75
C VAL A 162 -1.24 -0.87 -21.46
N PRO A 163 -0.58 -0.10 -20.59
CA PRO A 163 0.79 -0.41 -20.18
C PRO A 163 0.83 -1.70 -19.37
N ALA A 164 2.02 -2.31 -19.26
CA ALA A 164 2.20 -3.49 -18.41
C ALA A 164 1.82 -3.23 -16.95
N GLN A 165 1.97 -1.98 -16.49
CA GLN A 165 1.70 -1.57 -15.12
C GLN A 165 0.88 -0.29 -15.04
N VAL A 166 -0.06 -0.27 -14.11
CA VAL A 166 -0.97 0.85 -13.87
C VAL A 166 -1.03 1.12 -12.37
N ARG A 167 -0.91 2.39 -11.97
CA ARG A 167 -1.08 2.83 -10.60
C ARG A 167 -2.36 3.63 -10.46
N VAL A 168 -3.14 3.33 -9.43
CA VAL A 168 -4.41 4.01 -9.16
C VAL A 168 -4.30 4.78 -7.84
N TRP A 169 -4.64 6.06 -7.93
CA TRP A 169 -4.71 6.98 -6.81
C TRP A 169 -6.16 7.41 -6.61
N VAL A 170 -6.64 7.30 -5.37
CA VAL A 170 -7.93 7.88 -4.99
C VAL A 170 -7.74 8.71 -3.74
N TRP A 171 -8.25 9.93 -3.79
CA TRP A 171 -8.20 10.86 -2.67
C TRP A 171 -9.50 10.76 -1.89
N GLU A 172 -9.34 10.46 -0.61
CA GLU A 172 -10.42 10.52 0.38
C GLU A 172 -10.44 11.94 0.93
N ASN A 173 -11.49 12.69 0.57
CA ASN A 173 -11.65 14.09 0.95
C ASN A 173 -10.59 15.07 0.36
N SER A 174 -10.83 16.38 0.50
CA SER A 174 -10.09 17.44 -0.21
C SER A 174 -8.76 17.84 0.45
N ALA A 175 -8.45 17.30 1.64
CA ALA A 175 -7.39 17.82 2.51
C ALA A 175 -6.28 16.80 2.87
N GLY A 176 -6.41 15.54 2.44
CA GLY A 176 -5.43 14.48 2.74
C GLY A 176 -4.48 14.20 1.58
N PRO A 177 -3.26 13.68 1.85
CA PRO A 177 -2.39 13.16 0.79
C PRO A 177 -3.08 12.04 0.00
N PRO A 178 -2.75 11.87 -1.29
CA PRO A 178 -3.26 10.76 -2.11
C PRO A 178 -3.03 9.43 -1.41
N LYS A 179 -4.04 8.57 -1.41
CA LYS A 179 -3.87 7.20 -0.92
C LYS A 179 -3.70 6.27 -2.12
N VAL A 180 -2.54 5.61 -2.21
CA VAL A 180 -2.27 4.59 -3.23
C VAL A 180 -3.17 3.40 -2.95
N LEU A 181 -3.99 3.01 -3.92
CA LEU A 181 -4.91 1.88 -3.77
C LEU A 181 -4.28 0.52 -4.06
N LYS A 182 -3.19 0.52 -4.85
CA LYS A 182 -2.19 -0.53 -5.14
C LYS A 182 -1.65 -0.31 -6.56
N ASP A 183 -0.46 -0.83 -6.83
CA ASP A 183 -0.04 -1.14 -8.20
C ASP A 183 -0.91 -2.32 -8.67
N LEU A 184 -1.92 -2.02 -9.50
CA LEU A 184 -3.12 -2.87 -9.59
C LEU A 184 -3.05 -3.88 -10.74
N VAL A 185 -2.13 -3.70 -11.70
CA VAL A 185 -1.97 -4.58 -12.86
C VAL A 185 -0.49 -4.84 -13.12
N ILE A 186 -0.14 -6.12 -13.24
CA ILE A 186 1.05 -6.63 -13.90
C ILE A 186 0.51 -7.65 -14.90
N ARG A 187 0.60 -7.37 -16.21
CA ARG A 187 0.41 -8.38 -17.26
C ARG A 187 1.73 -9.10 -17.52
#